data_AF-A0A357J237-F1
#
_entry.id   AF-A0A357J237-F1
#
_cell.length_a   1.000
_cell.length_b   1.000
_cell.length_c   1.000
_cell.angle_alpha   90.00
_cell.angle_beta   90.00
_cell.angle_gamma   90.00
#
_symmetry.space_group_name_H-M   'P 1'
#
loop_
_entity.id
_entity.type
_entity.pdbx_description
1 polymer ?
#
loop_
_entity_poly.entity_id
_entity_poly.type
_entity_poly.pdbx_seq_one_letter_code
_entity_poly.pdbx_strand_id
1 'polypeptide(L)'
;MLKMPEPMSRRKKSRGRLWIWFIPLTLIAVAGVFYGQDVFRYFQVRFASDSLLRLQGRTDAYLASYARYSEMVPPASTEDPAENPYFKLQDALYQQIDENRRIIEIIARTEEDLGTMAAWRGRYELYELLLRIQLDSRNLIEFSGRGYLPPLRPSLLEEKSVQSIGFELSRYMRRALAYNPDGSYKSLAHFGVALGDLMYFGRTDPAILEHLHAVNPAELPPELQKEWMWVAAGLYALLGDHEKLKEITDPPATQDSAQTPGEGNPPVNTGIDFLEPYQKQLLLGYARFQARDYMQALYAVRLVKYDPSVPDFYRAEAARMEGEINAKQNGPYFAIPYLQEALRISGDDPFLQERLSAFMPKNR
;
A
#
# COMPACT_ATOMS: atom_id res chain seq x y z
N MET A 1 42.57 51.92 -13.38
CA MET A 1 42.37 52.70 -14.62
C MET A 1 41.78 51.78 -15.68
N LEU A 2 40.67 52.22 -16.31
CA LEU A 2 40.07 51.73 -17.57
C LEU A 2 39.41 50.33 -17.50
N LYS A 3 38.20 50.09 -18.01
CA LYS A 3 37.10 50.86 -18.61
C LYS A 3 35.91 49.89 -18.63
N MET A 4 34.70 50.40 -18.42
CA MET A 4 33.44 49.64 -18.52
C MET A 4 32.98 49.54 -20.01
N PRO A 5 31.87 48.85 -20.31
CA PRO A 5 31.73 47.80 -21.34
C PRO A 5 31.18 48.30 -22.68
N GLU A 6 31.07 47.45 -23.70
CA GLU A 6 29.98 47.53 -24.71
C GLU A 6 29.68 46.19 -25.40
N PRO A 7 28.46 46.02 -25.98
CA PRO A 7 27.75 44.75 -26.08
C PRO A 7 27.71 44.18 -27.51
N MET A 8 27.65 42.85 -27.65
CA MET A 8 27.25 42.22 -28.90
C MET A 8 25.76 41.90 -28.93
N SER A 9 25.11 42.65 -29.81
CA SER A 9 23.73 42.53 -30.28
C SER A 9 23.39 41.20 -30.97
N ARG A 10 22.07 40.99 -31.11
CA ARG A 10 21.33 40.09 -32.03
C ARG A 10 20.98 38.66 -31.55
N ARG A 11 19.80 38.57 -30.93
CA ARG A 11 18.78 37.59 -31.34
C ARG A 11 17.41 38.25 -31.43
N LYS A 12 16.90 38.41 -32.66
CA LYS A 12 15.52 38.79 -32.99
C LYS A 12 14.57 37.79 -32.31
N LYS A 13 13.88 38.19 -31.24
CA LYS A 13 12.75 37.42 -30.70
C LYS A 13 11.53 37.64 -31.60
N SER A 14 11.06 36.55 -32.18
CA SER A 14 9.88 36.45 -33.03
C SER A 14 8.62 36.93 -32.31
N ARG A 15 8.10 38.10 -32.68
CA ARG A 15 6.79 38.62 -32.27
C ARG A 15 5.60 38.00 -33.05
N GLY A 16 5.77 36.81 -33.62
CA GLY A 16 4.82 36.21 -34.58
C GLY A 16 3.96 35.05 -34.08
N ARG A 17 3.89 34.75 -32.77
CA ARG A 17 3.14 33.59 -32.24
C ARG A 17 2.23 33.87 -31.04
N LEU A 18 1.98 35.13 -30.68
CA LEU A 18 1.00 35.48 -29.65
C LEU A 18 -0.44 35.43 -30.19
N TRP A 19 -0.66 35.71 -31.48
CA TRP A 19 -1.98 35.70 -32.11
C TRP A 19 -2.65 34.33 -32.16
N ILE A 20 -1.88 33.24 -32.16
CA ILE A 20 -2.42 31.87 -32.18
C ILE A 20 -3.15 31.54 -30.87
N TRP A 21 -2.79 32.19 -29.76
CA TRP A 21 -3.50 32.07 -28.49
C TRP A 21 -4.69 33.02 -28.36
N PHE A 22 -4.70 34.15 -29.10
CA PHE A 22 -5.82 35.10 -29.07
C PHE A 22 -7.05 34.58 -29.81
N ILE A 23 -6.89 33.86 -30.92
CA ILE A 23 -8.01 33.32 -31.71
C ILE A 23 -8.92 32.37 -30.91
N PRO A 24 -8.41 31.37 -30.15
CA PRO A 24 -9.27 30.55 -29.32
C PRO A 24 -9.88 31.33 -28.15
N LEU A 25 -9.15 32.29 -27.57
CA LEU A 25 -9.63 33.11 -26.45
C LEU A 25 -10.77 34.06 -26.85
N THR A 26 -10.69 34.66 -28.05
CA THR A 26 -11.76 35.51 -28.59
C THR A 26 -12.95 34.68 -29.03
N LEU A 27 -12.75 33.48 -29.59
CA LEU A 27 -13.84 32.55 -29.88
C LEU A 27 -14.60 32.12 -28.62
N ILE A 28 -13.90 31.84 -27.51
CA ILE A 28 -14.50 31.52 -26.21
C ILE A 28 -15.25 32.73 -25.64
N ALA A 29 -14.69 33.93 -25.71
CA ALA A 29 -15.33 35.15 -25.23
C ALA A 29 -16.58 35.51 -26.06
N VAL A 30 -16.52 35.41 -27.38
CA VAL A 30 -17.64 35.67 -28.28
C VAL A 30 -18.73 34.60 -28.09
N ALA A 31 -18.36 33.33 -27.98
CA ALA A 31 -19.34 32.27 -27.71
C ALA A 31 -20.00 32.41 -26.32
N GLY A 32 -19.27 32.86 -25.30
CA GLY A 32 -19.81 33.16 -23.97
C GLY A 32 -20.79 34.34 -23.94
N VAL A 33 -20.59 35.34 -24.81
CA VAL A 33 -21.50 36.50 -24.94
C VAL A 33 -22.76 36.15 -25.73
N PHE A 34 -22.67 35.31 -26.76
CA PHE A 34 -23.81 35.00 -27.64
C PHE A 34 -24.66 33.81 -27.22
N TYR A 35 -24.10 32.83 -26.51
CA TYR A 35 -24.79 31.56 -26.22
C TYR A 35 -24.99 31.25 -24.72
N GLY A 36 -24.61 32.17 -23.82
CA GLY A 36 -24.90 32.05 -22.39
C GLY A 36 -24.38 30.75 -21.73
N GLN A 37 -24.93 30.43 -20.55
CA GLN A 37 -24.55 29.27 -19.72
C GLN A 37 -24.51 27.92 -20.46
N ASP A 38 -25.16 27.79 -21.62
CA ASP A 38 -25.25 26.53 -22.36
C ASP A 38 -24.00 26.19 -23.16
N VAL A 39 -23.24 27.16 -23.69
CA VAL A 39 -21.93 26.87 -24.29
C VAL A 39 -20.88 26.61 -23.21
N PHE A 40 -20.98 27.29 -22.06
CA PHE A 40 -20.14 27.00 -20.91
C PHE A 40 -20.45 25.60 -20.35
N ARG A 41 -21.72 25.20 -20.25
CA ARG A 41 -22.15 23.84 -19.89
C ARG A 41 -21.76 22.80 -20.94
N TYR A 42 -21.87 23.11 -22.23
CA TYR A 42 -21.45 22.21 -23.30
C TYR A 42 -19.94 21.95 -23.28
N PHE A 43 -19.13 22.99 -23.09
CA PHE A 43 -17.69 22.82 -22.87
C PHE A 43 -17.38 22.20 -21.51
N GLN A 44 -18.11 22.51 -20.44
CA GLN A 44 -17.98 21.86 -19.13
C GLN A 44 -18.25 20.36 -19.23
N VAL A 45 -19.39 19.93 -19.78
CA VAL A 45 -19.74 18.50 -19.92
C VAL A 45 -18.74 17.76 -20.81
N ARG A 46 -18.25 18.41 -21.88
CA ARG A 46 -17.31 17.80 -22.82
C ARG A 46 -15.85 17.79 -22.32
N PHE A 47 -15.43 18.76 -21.52
CA PHE A 47 -14.10 18.74 -20.88
C PHE A 47 -14.09 17.98 -19.55
N ALA A 48 -15.19 17.95 -18.80
CA ALA A 48 -15.33 17.19 -17.54
C ALA A 48 -15.28 15.68 -17.79
N SER A 49 -16.10 15.19 -18.74
CA SER A 49 -16.06 13.79 -19.17
C SER A 49 -14.68 13.37 -19.69
N ASP A 50 -14.03 14.24 -20.47
CA ASP A 50 -12.67 14.01 -20.97
C ASP A 50 -11.60 14.17 -19.87
N SER A 51 -11.85 14.96 -18.82
CA SER A 51 -10.91 15.15 -17.71
C SER A 51 -10.85 13.95 -16.78
N LEU A 52 -11.98 13.29 -16.50
CA LEU A 52 -12.03 12.06 -15.73
C LEU A 52 -11.37 10.90 -16.50
N LEU A 53 -11.61 10.81 -17.82
CA LEU A 53 -10.92 9.86 -18.69
C LEU A 53 -9.40 10.10 -18.71
N ARG A 54 -8.96 11.36 -18.79
CA ARG A 54 -7.54 11.71 -18.69
C ARG A 54 -6.96 11.39 -17.32
N LEU A 55 -7.70 11.64 -16.23
CA LEU A 55 -7.27 11.25 -14.88
C LEU A 55 -7.13 9.73 -14.76
N GLN A 56 -8.04 8.96 -15.36
CA GLN A 56 -7.91 7.51 -15.42
C GLN A 56 -6.66 7.09 -16.20
N GLY A 57 -6.42 7.61 -17.40
CA GLY A 57 -5.20 7.30 -18.16
C GLY A 57 -3.90 7.68 -17.42
N ARG A 58 -3.90 8.80 -16.68
CA ARG A 58 -2.78 9.17 -15.79
C ARG A 58 -2.64 8.24 -14.60
N THR A 59 -3.72 7.66 -14.12
CA THR A 59 -3.72 6.69 -13.01
C THR A 59 -3.14 5.37 -13.46
N ASP A 60 -3.52 4.89 -14.65
CA ASP A 60 -3.02 3.64 -15.19
C ASP A 60 -1.50 3.74 -15.44
N ALA A 61 -1.02 4.88 -15.93
CA ALA A 61 0.40 5.16 -16.09
C ALA A 61 1.15 5.23 -14.74
N TYR A 62 0.51 5.81 -13.71
CA TYR A 62 1.04 5.80 -12.34
C TYR A 62 1.20 4.37 -11.83
N LEU A 63 0.15 3.54 -11.92
CA LEU A 63 0.15 2.17 -11.41
C LEU A 63 1.22 1.31 -12.10
N ALA A 64 1.39 1.43 -13.42
CA ALA A 64 2.45 0.74 -14.15
C ALA A 64 3.86 1.13 -13.66
N SER A 65 4.04 2.39 -13.24
CA SER A 65 5.32 2.91 -12.73
C SER A 65 5.51 2.52 -11.25
N TYR A 66 4.42 2.50 -10.48
CA TYR A 66 4.38 2.03 -9.10
C TYR A 66 4.74 0.54 -9.00
N ALA A 67 4.22 -0.32 -9.89
CA ALA A 67 4.56 -1.73 -9.91
C ALA A 67 6.08 -1.95 -9.96
N ARG A 68 6.78 -1.20 -10.84
CA ARG A 68 8.25 -1.23 -10.93
C ARG A 68 8.92 -0.72 -9.65
N TYR A 69 8.39 0.36 -9.06
CA TYR A 69 8.91 0.91 -7.81
C TYR A 69 8.72 -0.03 -6.61
N SER A 70 7.61 -0.75 -6.56
CA SER A 70 7.27 -1.67 -5.47
C SER A 70 8.26 -2.82 -5.36
N GLU A 71 8.81 -3.26 -6.49
CA GLU A 71 9.77 -4.36 -6.62
C GLU A 71 11.24 -3.92 -6.41
N MET A 72 11.52 -2.62 -6.34
CA MET A 72 12.87 -2.13 -6.10
C MET A 72 13.28 -2.31 -4.64
N VAL A 73 14.51 -2.77 -4.42
CA VAL A 73 15.13 -2.83 -3.09
C VAL A 73 15.48 -1.40 -2.66
N PRO A 74 14.97 -0.92 -1.49
CA PRO A 74 15.32 0.39 -0.98
C PRO A 74 16.84 0.49 -0.72
N PRO A 75 17.48 1.63 -1.06
CA PRO A 75 18.90 1.81 -0.82
C PRO A 75 19.19 1.91 0.68
N ALA A 76 20.32 1.33 1.11
CA ALA A 76 20.75 1.36 2.50
C ALA A 76 21.22 2.76 2.97
N SER A 77 21.58 3.64 2.03
CA SER A 77 22.03 5.00 2.28
C SER A 77 21.36 5.97 1.31
N THR A 78 21.18 7.21 1.78
CA THR A 78 20.69 8.35 0.99
C THR A 78 21.84 9.18 0.41
N GLU A 79 23.07 8.68 0.43
CA GLU A 79 24.22 9.33 -0.20
C GLU A 79 24.03 9.39 -1.74
N ASP A 80 24.20 10.58 -2.32
CA ASP A 80 23.90 10.94 -3.72
C ASP A 80 22.51 10.49 -4.22
N PRO A 81 21.43 11.02 -3.62
CA PRO A 81 20.10 10.56 -3.93
C PRO A 81 19.65 10.99 -5.33
N ALA A 82 20.26 12.04 -5.89
CA ALA A 82 19.99 12.55 -7.23
C ALA A 82 20.46 11.62 -8.35
N GLU A 83 21.35 10.66 -8.09
CA GLU A 83 21.82 9.70 -9.10
C GLU A 83 21.08 8.36 -9.02
N ASN A 84 20.59 8.01 -7.82
CA ASN A 84 19.95 6.73 -7.55
C ASN A 84 18.59 6.59 -8.28
N PRO A 85 18.39 5.51 -9.07
CA PRO A 85 17.14 5.28 -9.80
C PRO A 85 15.91 5.14 -8.89
N TYR A 86 16.09 4.64 -7.66
CA TYR A 86 15.00 4.50 -6.69
C TYR A 86 14.41 5.85 -6.30
N PHE A 87 15.26 6.81 -5.90
CA PHE A 87 14.82 8.14 -5.50
C PHE A 87 14.27 8.96 -6.67
N LYS A 88 14.86 8.82 -7.87
CA LYS A 88 14.32 9.45 -9.10
C LYS A 88 12.90 8.98 -9.40
N LEU A 89 12.65 7.68 -9.31
CA LEU A 89 11.32 7.13 -9.57
C LEU A 89 10.34 7.51 -8.47
N GLN A 90 10.75 7.48 -7.21
CA GLN A 90 9.93 7.93 -6.08
C GLN A 90 9.51 9.40 -6.23
N ASP A 91 10.43 10.29 -6.57
CA ASP A 91 10.15 11.71 -6.80
C ASP A 91 9.20 11.92 -7.99
N ALA A 92 9.42 11.22 -9.11
CA ALA A 92 8.53 11.29 -10.27
C ALA A 92 7.09 10.82 -9.94
N LEU A 93 6.95 9.72 -9.19
CA LEU A 93 5.66 9.22 -8.73
C LEU A 93 4.97 10.21 -7.80
N TYR A 94 5.71 10.82 -6.88
CA TYR A 94 5.18 11.83 -5.97
C TYR A 94 4.74 13.10 -6.70
N GLN A 95 5.53 13.60 -7.65
CA GLN A 95 5.17 14.74 -8.50
C GLN A 95 3.86 14.46 -9.25
N GLN A 96 3.70 13.24 -9.78
CA GLN A 96 2.46 12.83 -10.44
C GLN A 96 1.26 12.84 -9.48
N ILE A 97 1.43 12.37 -8.23
CA ILE A 97 0.40 12.46 -7.19
C ILE A 97 -0.01 13.92 -6.94
N ASP A 98 0.96 14.81 -6.72
CA ASP A 98 0.69 16.21 -6.40
C ASP A 98 0.04 16.98 -7.55
N GLU A 99 0.47 16.72 -8.79
CA GLU A 99 -0.18 17.28 -9.98
C GLU A 99 -1.63 16.80 -10.12
N ASN A 100 -1.87 15.51 -9.92
CA ASN A 100 -3.21 14.94 -10.04
C ASN A 100 -4.14 15.44 -8.93
N ARG A 101 -3.64 15.60 -7.71
CA ARG A 101 -4.37 16.23 -6.60
C ARG A 101 -4.82 17.64 -6.94
N ARG A 102 -3.93 18.47 -7.51
CA ARG A 102 -4.28 19.83 -7.95
C ARG A 102 -5.36 19.82 -9.03
N ILE A 103 -5.30 18.88 -9.98
CA ILE A 103 -6.32 18.72 -11.01
C ILE A 103 -7.67 18.33 -10.39
N ILE A 104 -7.68 17.37 -9.47
CA ILE A 104 -8.90 16.98 -8.75
C ILE A 104 -9.49 18.15 -7.98
N GLU A 105 -8.66 18.96 -7.30
CA GLU A 105 -9.14 20.15 -6.60
C GLU A 105 -9.77 21.19 -7.54
N ILE A 106 -9.24 21.33 -8.76
CA ILE A 106 -9.83 22.20 -9.79
C ILE A 106 -11.18 21.63 -10.27
N ILE A 107 -11.24 20.32 -10.56
CA ILE A 107 -12.46 19.66 -11.03
C ILE A 107 -13.54 19.68 -9.94
N ALA A 108 -13.18 19.40 -8.68
CA ALA A 108 -14.10 19.38 -7.54
C ALA A 108 -14.70 20.75 -7.21
N ARG A 109 -14.06 21.86 -7.61
CA ARG A 109 -14.67 23.20 -7.52
C ARG A 109 -15.72 23.45 -8.59
N THR A 110 -15.74 22.64 -9.64
CA THR A 110 -16.58 22.81 -10.83
C THR A 110 -17.65 21.74 -10.99
N GLU A 111 -17.46 20.55 -10.42
CA GLU A 111 -18.39 19.42 -10.48
C GLU A 111 -19.23 19.29 -9.19
N GLU A 112 -20.47 18.80 -9.34
CA GLU A 112 -21.37 18.52 -8.21
C GLU A 112 -21.21 17.12 -7.62
N ASP A 113 -20.49 16.20 -8.28
CA ASP A 113 -20.28 14.83 -7.78
C ASP A 113 -19.16 14.76 -6.73
N LEU A 114 -19.51 15.18 -5.52
CA LEU A 114 -18.63 15.18 -4.35
C LEU A 114 -18.15 13.77 -3.96
N GLY A 115 -18.90 12.72 -4.30
CA GLY A 115 -18.55 11.34 -3.99
C GLY A 115 -17.40 10.85 -4.87
N THR A 116 -17.55 10.98 -6.18
CA THR A 116 -16.50 10.61 -7.15
C THR A 116 -15.22 11.43 -6.96
N MET A 117 -15.33 12.73 -6.67
CA MET A 117 -14.16 13.55 -6.37
C MET A 117 -13.46 13.14 -5.06
N ALA A 118 -14.23 12.77 -4.03
CA ALA A 118 -13.66 12.22 -2.80
C ALA A 118 -12.96 10.88 -3.04
N ALA A 119 -13.53 10.00 -3.88
CA ALA A 119 -12.91 8.73 -4.25
C ALA A 119 -11.58 8.96 -4.99
N TRP A 120 -11.56 9.89 -5.94
CA TRP A 120 -10.35 10.29 -6.65
C TRP A 120 -9.29 10.85 -5.71
N ARG A 121 -9.68 11.73 -4.79
CA ARG A 121 -8.74 12.28 -3.82
C ARG A 121 -8.18 11.19 -2.91
N GLY A 122 -9.04 10.34 -2.35
CA GLY A 122 -8.65 9.22 -1.51
C GLY A 122 -7.72 8.26 -2.22
N ARG A 123 -7.93 7.97 -3.51
CA ARG A 123 -7.04 7.12 -4.33
C ARG A 123 -5.60 7.66 -4.33
N TYR A 124 -5.40 8.96 -4.46
CA TYR A 124 -4.06 9.55 -4.44
C TYR A 124 -3.45 9.63 -3.03
N GLU A 125 -4.26 9.76 -1.97
CA GLU A 125 -3.78 9.57 -0.59
C GLU A 125 -3.31 8.13 -0.35
N LEU A 126 -4.03 7.14 -0.89
CA LEU A 126 -3.63 5.72 -0.83
C LEU A 126 -2.29 5.52 -1.53
N TYR A 127 -2.11 6.11 -2.70
CA TYR A 127 -0.86 6.02 -3.44
C TYR A 127 0.31 6.67 -2.72
N GLU A 128 0.13 7.85 -2.12
CA GLU A 128 1.18 8.45 -1.29
C GLU A 128 1.53 7.56 -0.09
N LEU A 129 0.52 7.00 0.58
CA LEU A 129 0.73 6.08 1.69
C LEU A 129 1.59 4.89 1.28
N LEU A 130 1.25 4.25 0.15
CA LEU A 130 1.96 3.11 -0.40
C LEU A 130 3.40 3.42 -0.87
N LEU A 131 3.71 4.67 -1.24
CA LEU A 131 5.08 5.11 -1.53
C LEU A 131 5.93 5.29 -0.26
N ARG A 132 5.30 5.48 0.91
CA ARG A 132 5.97 5.77 2.17
C ARG A 132 6.13 4.55 3.06
N ILE A 133 5.35 3.48 2.87
CA ILE A 133 5.42 2.27 3.69
C ILE A 133 6.01 1.09 2.92
N GLN A 134 6.61 0.14 3.63
CA GLN A 134 7.19 -1.06 3.04
C GLN A 134 6.37 -2.31 3.40
N LEU A 135 5.54 -2.75 2.45
CA LEU A 135 4.69 -3.93 2.56
C LEU A 135 5.37 -5.17 1.96
N ASP A 136 6.40 -5.69 2.63
CA ASP A 136 7.08 -6.93 2.23
C ASP A 136 6.75 -8.10 3.17
N SER A 137 7.16 -9.31 2.77
CA SER A 137 6.86 -10.53 3.51
C SER A 137 7.55 -10.60 4.87
N ARG A 138 8.73 -9.97 5.03
CA ARG A 138 9.42 -9.87 6.31
C ARG A 138 8.63 -9.00 7.29
N ASN A 139 8.23 -7.81 6.85
CA ASN A 139 7.47 -6.85 7.65
C ASN A 139 6.07 -7.39 7.96
N LEU A 140 5.51 -8.26 7.12
CA LEU A 140 4.26 -8.97 7.43
C LEU A 140 4.41 -9.89 8.64
N ILE A 141 5.52 -10.63 8.71
CA ILE A 141 5.86 -11.49 9.86
C ILE A 141 6.09 -10.64 11.12
N GLU A 142 6.80 -9.53 11.01
CA GLU A 142 7.02 -8.62 12.15
C GLU A 142 5.71 -7.97 12.61
N PHE A 143 4.84 -7.58 11.69
CA PHE A 143 3.52 -7.02 12.00
C PHE A 143 2.62 -8.04 12.71
N SER A 144 2.47 -9.23 12.14
CA SER A 144 1.62 -10.29 12.72
C SER A 144 2.17 -10.91 14.01
N GLY A 145 3.49 -10.99 14.14
CA GLY A 145 4.15 -11.67 15.24
C GLY A 145 4.60 -10.79 16.39
N ARG A 146 5.09 -9.58 16.08
CA ARG A 146 5.65 -8.62 17.04
C ARG A 146 4.76 -7.38 17.22
N GLY A 147 3.80 -7.16 16.34
CA GLY A 147 2.91 -6.00 16.37
C GLY A 147 3.55 -4.72 15.83
N TYR A 148 4.65 -4.82 15.09
CA TYR A 148 5.32 -3.66 14.50
C TYR A 148 4.60 -3.20 13.25
N LEU A 149 4.28 -1.90 13.19
CA LEU A 149 3.78 -1.31 11.96
C LEU A 149 4.85 -1.36 10.86
N PRO A 150 4.43 -1.43 9.58
CA PRO A 150 5.35 -1.41 8.46
C PRO A 150 6.34 -0.25 8.57
N PRO A 151 7.65 -0.50 8.37
CA PRO A 151 8.65 0.54 8.40
C PRO A 151 8.44 1.52 7.24
N LEU A 152 8.98 2.72 7.44
CA LEU A 152 8.97 3.76 6.42
C LEU A 152 10.02 3.46 5.35
N ARG A 153 9.64 3.64 4.09
CA ARG A 153 10.58 3.66 2.97
C ARG A 153 11.48 4.90 3.09
N PRO A 154 12.79 4.78 2.81
CA PRO A 154 13.65 5.94 2.65
C PRO A 154 13.04 6.91 1.65
N SER A 155 13.00 8.20 1.99
CA SER A 155 12.39 9.22 1.16
C SER A 155 13.08 10.57 1.32
N LEU A 156 13.17 11.33 0.23
CA LEU A 156 13.59 12.73 0.22
C LEU A 156 12.41 13.70 0.35
N LEU A 157 11.19 13.18 0.40
CA LEU A 157 9.97 13.97 0.41
C LEU A 157 9.78 14.66 1.76
N GLU A 158 9.01 15.75 1.76
CA GLU A 158 8.63 16.42 3.01
C GLU A 158 8.03 15.43 4.02
N GLU A 159 8.41 15.61 5.29
CA GLU A 159 7.96 14.81 6.42
C GLU A 159 6.48 15.04 6.71
N LYS A 160 5.63 14.31 5.99
CA LYS A 160 4.25 14.04 6.42
C LYS A 160 4.23 12.74 7.20
N SER A 161 3.63 12.77 8.38
CA SER A 161 3.43 11.56 9.18
C SER A 161 2.53 10.57 8.43
N VAL A 162 2.90 9.29 8.42
CA VAL A 162 2.07 8.22 7.84
C VAL A 162 0.68 8.16 8.50
N GLN A 163 0.58 8.46 9.80
CA GLN A 163 -0.71 8.56 10.48
C GLN A 163 -1.59 9.67 9.88
N SER A 164 -1.02 10.85 9.59
CA SER A 164 -1.79 11.95 8.98
C SER A 164 -2.33 11.58 7.59
N ILE A 165 -1.53 10.87 6.78
CA ILE A 165 -1.94 10.40 5.46
C ILE A 165 -3.02 9.30 5.60
N GLY A 166 -2.83 8.36 6.52
CA GLY A 166 -3.82 7.32 6.81
C GLY A 166 -5.17 7.90 7.25
N PHE A 167 -5.16 8.94 8.10
CA PHE A 167 -6.36 9.65 8.51
C PHE A 167 -7.08 10.32 7.33
N GLU A 168 -6.37 11.10 6.52
CA GLU A 168 -6.96 11.77 5.36
C GLU A 168 -7.48 10.76 4.32
N LEU A 169 -6.72 9.68 4.06
CA LEU A 169 -7.14 8.56 3.22
C LEU A 169 -8.49 8.00 3.70
N SER A 170 -8.58 7.56 4.96
CA SER A 170 -9.80 6.99 5.50
C SER A 170 -10.95 7.99 5.47
N ARG A 171 -10.67 9.28 5.73
CA ARG A 171 -11.67 10.36 5.66
C ARG A 171 -12.26 10.50 4.26
N TYR A 172 -11.42 10.59 3.23
CA TYR A 172 -11.88 10.74 1.84
C TYR A 172 -12.61 9.49 1.35
N MET A 173 -12.11 8.29 1.67
CA MET A 173 -12.75 7.05 1.24
C MET A 173 -14.09 6.80 1.94
N ARG A 174 -14.21 7.07 3.25
CA ARG A 174 -15.52 7.04 3.92
C ARG A 174 -16.49 8.06 3.35
N ARG A 175 -16.01 9.26 3.02
CA ARG A 175 -16.81 10.28 2.34
C ARG A 175 -17.32 9.75 1.00
N ALA A 176 -16.46 9.15 0.19
CA ALA A 176 -16.84 8.55 -1.08
C ALA A 176 -17.93 7.48 -0.91
N LEU A 177 -17.75 6.54 0.01
CA LEU A 177 -18.73 5.49 0.33
C LEU A 177 -20.06 6.06 0.85
N ALA A 178 -20.02 7.17 1.61
CA ALA A 178 -21.23 7.81 2.12
C ALA A 178 -22.07 8.48 1.01
N TYR A 179 -21.42 9.04 -0.03
CA TYR A 179 -22.12 9.66 -1.15
C TYR A 179 -22.61 8.62 -2.18
N ASN A 180 -21.82 7.58 -2.45
CA ASN A 180 -22.19 6.52 -3.38
C ASN A 180 -21.65 5.16 -2.90
N PRO A 181 -22.43 4.40 -2.12
CA PRO A 181 -21.96 3.14 -1.51
C PRO A 181 -21.76 2.01 -2.51
N ASP A 182 -22.41 2.08 -3.68
CA ASP A 182 -22.35 1.06 -4.73
C ASP A 182 -21.63 1.57 -6.00
N GLY A 183 -20.82 2.62 -5.84
CA GLY A 183 -20.00 3.16 -6.94
C GLY A 183 -18.92 2.17 -7.40
N SER A 184 -18.40 2.39 -8.61
CA SER A 184 -17.32 1.57 -9.20
C SER A 184 -16.01 1.56 -8.41
N TYR A 185 -15.86 2.48 -7.46
CA TYR A 185 -14.70 2.59 -6.57
C TYR A 185 -14.92 1.91 -5.21
N LYS A 186 -16.04 1.23 -4.99
CA LYS A 186 -16.41 0.62 -3.70
C LYS A 186 -15.28 -0.20 -3.08
N SER A 187 -14.78 -1.20 -3.80
CA SER A 187 -13.71 -2.09 -3.32
C SER A 187 -12.42 -1.33 -3.00
N LEU A 188 -12.04 -0.36 -3.84
CA LEU A 188 -10.87 0.49 -3.59
C LEU A 188 -11.06 1.38 -2.35
N ALA A 189 -12.26 1.94 -2.16
CA ALA A 189 -12.57 2.79 -1.02
C ALA A 189 -12.57 1.99 0.27
N HIS A 190 -13.19 0.81 0.31
CA HIS A 190 -13.13 -0.10 1.45
C HIS A 190 -11.69 -0.51 1.79
N PHE A 191 -10.88 -0.85 0.78
CA PHE A 191 -9.46 -1.15 0.98
C PHE A 191 -8.70 0.06 1.54
N GLY A 192 -8.94 1.25 0.99
CA GLY A 192 -8.33 2.50 1.46
C GLY A 192 -8.68 2.84 2.91
N VAL A 193 -9.94 2.63 3.33
CA VAL A 193 -10.33 2.80 4.74
C VAL A 193 -9.61 1.79 5.63
N ALA A 194 -9.58 0.51 5.24
CA ALA A 194 -8.95 -0.53 6.04
C ALA A 194 -7.44 -0.26 6.26
N LEU A 195 -6.71 0.07 5.19
CA LEU A 195 -5.29 0.39 5.28
C LEU A 195 -5.05 1.72 6.01
N GLY A 196 -5.83 2.76 5.71
CA GLY A 196 -5.69 4.08 6.33
C GLY A 196 -5.91 4.04 7.84
N ASP A 197 -6.93 3.31 8.29
CA ASP A 197 -7.24 3.12 9.71
C ASP A 197 -6.18 2.27 10.41
N LEU A 198 -5.69 1.22 9.75
CA LEU A 198 -4.62 0.39 10.28
C LEU A 198 -3.36 1.23 10.55
N MET A 199 -2.98 2.08 9.60
CA MET A 199 -1.82 2.96 9.74
C MET A 199 -2.06 4.11 10.73
N TYR A 200 -3.29 4.62 10.83
CA TYR A 200 -3.62 5.71 11.74
C TYR A 200 -3.68 5.27 13.20
N PHE A 201 -4.38 4.16 13.50
CA PHE A 201 -4.59 3.71 14.86
C PHE A 201 -3.50 2.75 15.37
N GLY A 202 -2.77 2.09 14.46
CA GLY A 202 -1.76 1.10 14.83
C GLY A 202 -2.31 -0.14 15.52
N ARG A 203 -3.61 -0.42 15.38
CA ARG A 203 -4.30 -1.54 16.05
C ARG A 203 -5.38 -2.13 15.14
N THR A 204 -5.77 -3.38 15.45
CA THR A 204 -6.79 -4.13 14.72
C THR A 204 -8.19 -3.88 15.30
N ASP A 205 -8.85 -2.82 14.84
CA ASP A 205 -10.25 -2.51 15.18
C ASP A 205 -11.20 -3.42 14.38
N PRO A 206 -12.29 -3.95 14.97
CA PRO A 206 -13.33 -4.68 14.23
C PRO A 206 -13.84 -3.95 12.97
N ALA A 207 -13.92 -2.60 13.01
CA ALA A 207 -14.34 -1.81 11.86
C ALA A 207 -13.41 -1.99 10.64
N ILE A 208 -12.10 -2.17 10.87
CA ILE A 208 -11.11 -2.39 9.79
C ILE A 208 -11.44 -3.69 9.04
N LEU A 209 -11.90 -4.72 9.75
CA LEU A 209 -12.24 -6.01 9.16
C LEU A 209 -13.54 -5.97 8.38
N GLU A 210 -14.54 -5.25 8.88
CA GLU A 210 -15.77 -5.04 8.13
C GLU A 210 -15.48 -4.39 6.78
N HIS A 211 -14.60 -3.38 6.77
CA HIS A 211 -14.14 -2.78 5.53
C HIS A 211 -13.37 -3.77 4.66
N LEU A 212 -12.45 -4.55 5.22
CA LEU A 212 -11.67 -5.53 4.46
C LEU A 212 -12.56 -6.62 3.82
N HIS A 213 -13.55 -7.14 4.54
CA HIS A 213 -14.49 -8.15 4.02
C HIS A 213 -15.40 -7.61 2.91
N ALA A 214 -15.66 -6.30 2.91
CA ALA A 214 -16.45 -5.65 1.87
C ALA A 214 -15.65 -5.39 0.58
N VAL A 215 -14.33 -5.65 0.58
CA VAL A 215 -13.50 -5.55 -0.62
C VAL A 215 -13.71 -6.78 -1.50
N ASN A 216 -14.07 -6.57 -2.77
CA ASN A 216 -13.96 -7.59 -3.81
C ASN A 216 -12.56 -7.50 -4.46
N PRO A 217 -11.67 -8.48 -4.28
CA PRO A 217 -10.30 -8.41 -4.80
C PRO A 217 -10.22 -8.32 -6.33
N ALA A 218 -11.22 -8.87 -7.04
CA ALA A 218 -11.29 -8.82 -8.50
C ALA A 218 -11.58 -7.42 -9.05
N GLU A 219 -12.12 -6.52 -8.22
CA GLU A 219 -12.38 -5.11 -8.59
C GLU A 219 -11.19 -4.20 -8.30
N LEU A 220 -10.18 -4.69 -7.58
CA LEU A 220 -8.96 -3.92 -7.33
C LEU A 220 -8.03 -3.96 -8.57
N PRO A 221 -7.31 -2.86 -8.86
CA PRO A 221 -6.23 -2.87 -9.83
C PRO A 221 -5.23 -4.00 -9.51
N PRO A 222 -4.72 -4.74 -10.52
CA PRO A 222 -3.78 -5.84 -10.30
C PRO A 222 -2.56 -5.45 -9.47
N GLU A 223 -2.09 -4.21 -9.63
CA GLU A 223 -0.95 -3.65 -8.91
C GLU A 223 -1.21 -3.39 -7.44
N LEU A 224 -2.46 -3.47 -6.96
CA LEU A 224 -2.85 -3.28 -5.56
C LEU A 224 -3.27 -4.59 -4.86
N GLN A 225 -3.40 -5.68 -5.61
CA GLN A 225 -3.87 -6.96 -5.06
C GLN A 225 -2.85 -7.55 -4.07
N LYS A 226 -1.56 -7.32 -4.28
CA LYS A 226 -0.49 -7.76 -3.37
C LYS A 226 -0.60 -7.06 -2.01
N GLU A 227 -0.85 -5.76 -2.03
CA GLU A 227 -0.98 -4.89 -0.86
C GLU A 227 -2.26 -5.22 -0.09
N TRP A 228 -3.36 -5.49 -0.80
CA TRP A 228 -4.58 -6.00 -0.18
C TRP A 228 -4.33 -7.35 0.52
N MET A 229 -3.66 -8.29 -0.15
CA MET A 229 -3.34 -9.59 0.42
C MET A 229 -2.41 -9.47 1.63
N TRP A 230 -1.45 -8.55 1.60
CA TRP A 230 -0.58 -8.23 2.74
C TRP A 230 -1.42 -7.81 3.96
N VAL A 231 -2.33 -6.84 3.78
CA VAL A 231 -3.18 -6.33 4.85
C VAL A 231 -4.12 -7.42 5.36
N ALA A 232 -4.74 -8.17 4.46
CA ALA A 232 -5.65 -9.26 4.82
C ALA A 232 -4.96 -10.36 5.62
N ALA A 233 -3.80 -10.84 5.14
CA ALA A 233 -3.03 -11.87 5.83
C ALA A 233 -2.55 -11.42 7.21
N GLY A 234 -2.07 -10.18 7.33
CA GLY A 234 -1.62 -9.63 8.61
C GLY A 234 -2.77 -9.52 9.61
N LEU A 235 -3.94 -9.05 9.17
CA LEU A 235 -5.10 -8.91 10.03
C LEU A 235 -5.68 -10.26 10.47
N TYR A 236 -5.85 -11.21 9.56
CA TYR A 236 -6.34 -12.56 9.92
C TYR A 236 -5.37 -13.29 10.85
N ALA A 237 -4.06 -13.13 10.66
CA ALA A 237 -3.06 -13.66 11.57
C ALA A 237 -3.18 -13.07 12.99
N LEU A 238 -3.39 -11.76 13.11
CA LEU A 238 -3.54 -11.10 14.41
C LEU A 238 -4.83 -11.48 15.14
N LEU A 239 -5.89 -11.79 14.41
CA LEU A 239 -7.20 -12.17 14.97
C LEU A 239 -7.31 -13.65 15.31
N GLY A 240 -6.43 -14.46 14.73
CA GLY A 240 -6.47 -15.90 14.85
C GLY A 240 -7.41 -16.60 13.88
N ASP A 241 -7.84 -15.92 12.81
CA ASP A 241 -8.66 -16.50 11.76
C ASP A 241 -7.78 -17.29 10.77
N HIS A 242 -7.31 -18.45 11.23
CA HIS A 242 -6.40 -19.30 10.46
C HIS A 242 -7.07 -19.97 9.26
N GLU A 243 -8.40 -20.10 9.25
CA GLU A 243 -9.16 -20.65 8.12
C GLU A 243 -9.17 -19.66 6.95
N LYS A 244 -9.58 -18.41 7.21
CA LYS A 244 -9.53 -17.37 6.18
C LYS A 244 -8.11 -17.04 5.73
N LEU A 245 -7.15 -17.03 6.66
CA LEU A 245 -5.75 -16.86 6.31
C LEU A 245 -5.30 -17.91 5.29
N LYS A 246 -5.65 -19.18 5.51
CA LYS A 246 -5.32 -20.27 4.59
C LYS A 246 -6.00 -20.09 3.23
N GLU A 247 -7.27 -19.69 3.21
CA GLU A 247 -8.03 -19.43 1.98
C GLU A 247 -7.35 -18.37 1.10
N ILE A 248 -6.85 -17.29 1.71
CA ILE A 248 -6.21 -16.21 0.95
C ILE A 248 -4.76 -16.50 0.58
N THR A 249 -4.01 -17.27 1.37
CA THR A 249 -2.59 -17.56 1.10
C THR A 249 -2.38 -18.81 0.25
N ASP A 250 -3.30 -19.78 0.34
CA ASP A 250 -3.30 -21.03 -0.43
C ASP A 250 -4.70 -21.22 -1.04
N PRO A 251 -5.09 -20.39 -2.03
CA PRO A 251 -6.35 -20.59 -2.71
C PRO A 251 -6.39 -22.01 -3.28
N PRO A 252 -7.51 -22.75 -3.12
CA PRO A 252 -7.59 -24.10 -3.65
C PRO A 252 -7.22 -24.06 -5.12
N ALA A 253 -6.21 -24.85 -5.50
CA ALA A 253 -5.90 -25.08 -6.90
C ALA A 253 -7.22 -25.45 -7.57
N THR A 254 -7.65 -24.65 -8.54
CA THR A 254 -8.92 -24.83 -9.23
C THR A 254 -8.96 -26.27 -9.75
N GLN A 255 -9.64 -27.15 -9.02
CA GLN A 255 -9.94 -28.49 -9.49
C GLN A 255 -11.06 -28.32 -10.50
N ASP A 256 -10.69 -28.03 -11.75
CA ASP A 256 -11.46 -28.32 -12.95
C ASP A 256 -10.51 -28.06 -14.14
N SER A 257 -10.09 -29.05 -14.92
CA SER A 257 -11.01 -29.86 -15.69
C SER A 257 -10.28 -31.07 -16.26
N ALA A 258 -10.87 -32.26 -16.06
CA ALA A 258 -10.75 -33.31 -17.04
C ALA A 258 -11.16 -32.73 -18.40
N GLN A 259 -10.28 -32.91 -19.38
CA GLN A 259 -10.35 -32.39 -20.73
C GLN A 259 -11.76 -32.49 -21.33
N THR A 260 -12.43 -31.35 -21.49
CA THR A 260 -13.43 -31.17 -22.55
C THR A 260 -12.86 -30.09 -23.47
N PRO A 261 -12.62 -30.37 -24.76
CA PRO A 261 -12.01 -29.39 -25.66
C PRO A 261 -13.10 -28.45 -26.18
N GLY A 262 -13.14 -27.22 -25.66
CA GLY A 262 -14.07 -26.21 -26.14
C GLY A 262 -13.89 -24.86 -25.46
N GLU A 263 -13.32 -23.93 -26.22
CA GLU A 263 -13.51 -22.48 -26.14
C GLU A 263 -13.27 -21.75 -24.79
N GLY A 264 -12.08 -21.14 -24.71
CA GLY A 264 -11.99 -19.68 -24.59
C GLY A 264 -12.40 -19.06 -23.25
N ASN A 265 -11.56 -19.22 -22.23
CA ASN A 265 -10.99 -18.12 -21.45
C ASN A 265 -9.85 -18.68 -20.59
N PRO A 266 -8.66 -18.06 -20.55
CA PRO A 266 -7.61 -18.54 -19.66
C PRO A 266 -8.09 -18.40 -18.21
N PRO A 267 -7.92 -19.44 -17.36
CA PRO A 267 -8.17 -19.28 -15.94
C PRO A 267 -7.27 -18.16 -15.44
N VAL A 268 -7.87 -17.15 -14.78
CA VAL A 268 -7.10 -16.12 -14.09
C VAL A 268 -6.37 -16.84 -12.96
N ASN A 269 -5.12 -17.16 -13.24
CA ASN A 269 -4.20 -17.74 -12.28
C ASN A 269 -3.87 -16.62 -11.28
N THR A 270 -4.69 -16.46 -10.24
CA THR A 270 -4.46 -15.51 -9.13
C THR A 270 -3.34 -15.98 -8.20
N GLY A 271 -2.49 -16.91 -8.63
CA GLY A 271 -1.28 -17.36 -7.95
C GLY A 271 -0.23 -16.25 -7.90
N ILE A 272 -0.55 -15.15 -7.24
CA ILE A 272 0.42 -14.23 -6.70
C ILE A 272 1.01 -14.96 -5.50
N ASP A 273 2.02 -15.79 -5.71
CA ASP A 273 2.77 -16.42 -4.62
C ASP A 273 3.69 -15.35 -4.00
N PHE A 274 3.09 -14.40 -3.28
CA PHE A 274 3.78 -13.34 -2.55
C PHE A 274 4.57 -13.90 -1.35
N LEU A 275 4.20 -15.09 -0.89
CA LEU A 275 4.75 -15.71 0.30
C LEU A 275 5.39 -17.05 -0.02
N GLU A 276 6.61 -17.22 0.44
CA GLU A 276 7.28 -18.51 0.45
C GLU A 276 6.56 -19.49 1.40
N PRO A 277 6.65 -20.81 1.16
CA PRO A 277 5.95 -21.81 1.99
C PRO A 277 6.23 -21.67 3.50
N TYR A 278 7.48 -21.37 3.88
CA TYR A 278 7.85 -21.19 5.27
C TYR A 278 7.25 -19.90 5.90
N GLN A 279 7.01 -18.86 5.10
CA GLN A 279 6.35 -17.63 5.56
C GLN A 279 4.88 -17.88 5.82
N LYS A 280 4.20 -18.63 4.92
CA LYS A 280 2.81 -19.07 5.12
C LYS A 280 2.66 -19.90 6.40
N GLN A 281 3.57 -20.85 6.62
CA GLN A 281 3.58 -21.67 7.85
C GLN A 281 3.75 -20.83 9.11
N LEU A 282 4.64 -19.83 9.08
CA LEU A 282 4.85 -18.95 10.23
C LEU A 282 3.61 -18.08 10.53
N LEU A 283 2.96 -17.54 9.50
CA LEU A 283 1.70 -16.80 9.63
C LEU A 283 0.57 -17.66 10.18
N LEU A 284 0.43 -18.90 9.68
CA LEU A 284 -0.54 -19.86 10.22
C LEU A 284 -0.22 -20.19 11.68
N GLY A 285 1.06 -20.28 12.04
CA GLY A 285 1.52 -20.35 13.42
C GLY A 285 0.93 -19.21 14.25
N TYR A 286 1.11 -17.96 13.83
CA TYR A 286 0.56 -16.78 14.50
C TYR A 286 -0.95 -16.82 14.66
N ALA A 287 -1.67 -17.11 13.57
CA ALA A 287 -3.12 -17.21 13.60
C ALA A 287 -3.58 -18.28 14.63
N ARG A 288 -2.99 -19.48 14.58
CA ARG A 288 -3.35 -20.58 15.50
C ARG A 288 -3.01 -20.25 16.95
N PHE A 289 -1.90 -19.55 17.20
CA PHE A 289 -1.55 -19.09 18.54
C PHE A 289 -2.57 -18.11 19.10
N GLN A 290 -3.03 -17.14 18.29
CA GLN A 290 -4.08 -16.20 18.70
C GLN A 290 -5.43 -16.91 18.91
N ALA A 291 -5.73 -17.92 18.09
CA ALA A 291 -6.90 -18.80 18.26
C ALA A 291 -6.78 -19.76 19.47
N ARG A 292 -5.67 -19.74 20.20
CA ARG A 292 -5.35 -20.64 21.33
C ARG A 292 -5.22 -22.12 20.97
N ASP A 293 -5.06 -22.44 19.68
CA ASP A 293 -4.67 -23.78 19.22
C ASP A 293 -3.15 -23.93 19.27
N TYR A 294 -2.64 -24.04 20.49
CA TYR A 294 -1.20 -24.07 20.75
C TYR A 294 -0.50 -25.30 20.17
N MET A 295 -1.18 -26.44 20.07
CA MET A 295 -0.61 -27.67 19.51
C MET A 295 -0.34 -27.52 18.01
N GLN A 296 -1.33 -27.01 17.27
CA GLN A 296 -1.20 -26.78 15.84
C GLN A 296 -0.29 -25.60 15.51
N ALA A 297 -0.27 -24.57 16.37
CA ALA A 297 0.68 -23.47 16.27
C ALA A 297 2.12 -23.96 16.43
N LEU A 298 2.37 -24.80 17.45
CA LEU A 298 3.70 -25.36 17.72
C LEU A 298 4.18 -26.24 16.56
N TYR A 299 3.30 -27.04 15.96
CA TYR A 299 3.64 -27.85 14.80
C TYR A 299 4.09 -26.99 13.61
N ALA A 300 3.30 -25.95 13.25
CA ALA A 300 3.62 -25.06 12.14
C ALA A 300 4.97 -24.33 12.34
N VAL A 301 5.21 -23.84 13.55
CA VAL A 301 6.44 -23.12 13.91
C VAL A 301 7.67 -24.03 13.87
N ARG A 302 7.55 -25.28 14.32
CA ARG A 302 8.67 -26.24 14.30
C ARG A 302 9.10 -26.63 12.89
N LEU A 303 8.16 -26.71 11.95
CA LEU A 303 8.50 -26.94 10.54
C LEU A 303 9.44 -25.86 10.00
N VAL A 304 9.19 -24.60 10.35
CA VAL A 304 10.03 -23.46 9.93
C VAL A 304 11.36 -23.45 10.67
N LYS A 305 11.34 -23.65 11.99
CA LYS A 305 12.54 -23.56 12.85
C LYS A 305 13.62 -24.59 12.48
N TYR A 306 13.21 -25.85 12.27
CA TYR A 306 14.15 -26.95 12.09
C TYR A 306 14.57 -27.20 10.64
N ASP A 307 14.00 -26.46 9.69
CA ASP A 307 14.41 -26.51 8.29
C ASP A 307 15.69 -25.67 8.09
N PRO A 308 16.83 -26.28 7.70
CA PRO A 308 18.08 -25.55 7.48
C PRO A 308 18.08 -24.67 6.22
N SER A 309 17.12 -24.86 5.31
CA SER A 309 16.99 -24.04 4.09
C SER A 309 16.31 -22.69 4.35
N VAL A 310 15.65 -22.52 5.49
CA VAL A 310 14.94 -21.30 5.86
C VAL A 310 15.92 -20.22 6.34
N PRO A 311 15.78 -18.95 5.88
CA PRO A 311 16.66 -17.87 6.32
C PRO A 311 16.63 -17.62 7.84
N ASP A 312 17.76 -17.20 8.40
CA ASP A 312 17.98 -17.03 9.84
C ASP A 312 16.91 -16.18 10.53
N PHE A 313 16.45 -15.10 9.90
CA PHE A 313 15.38 -14.26 10.42
C PHE A 313 14.11 -15.08 10.76
N TYR A 314 13.63 -15.91 9.82
CA TYR A 314 12.40 -16.68 10.02
C TYR A 314 12.59 -17.84 11.00
N ARG A 315 13.80 -18.43 11.05
CA ARG A 315 14.13 -19.47 12.04
C ARG A 315 14.23 -18.91 13.45
N ALA A 316 14.86 -17.74 13.62
CA ALA A 316 14.90 -17.02 14.88
C ALA A 316 13.47 -16.68 15.34
N GLU A 317 12.63 -16.24 14.41
CA GLU A 317 11.27 -15.85 14.73
C GLU A 317 10.36 -17.05 15.05
N ALA A 318 10.58 -18.18 14.38
CA ALA A 318 9.98 -19.45 14.76
C ALA A 318 10.44 -19.90 16.17
N ALA A 319 11.73 -19.82 16.47
CA ALA A 319 12.24 -20.14 17.81
C ALA A 319 11.62 -19.24 18.88
N ARG A 320 11.52 -17.93 18.63
CA ARG A 320 10.82 -17.00 19.53
C ARG A 320 9.38 -17.43 19.77
N MET A 321 8.65 -17.73 18.70
CA MET A 321 7.25 -18.11 18.79
C MET A 321 7.05 -19.42 19.55
N GLU A 322 7.93 -20.42 19.36
CA GLU A 322 7.93 -21.64 20.17
C GLU A 322 8.10 -21.31 21.67
N GLY A 323 8.96 -20.35 21.99
CA GLY A 323 9.11 -19.82 23.35
C GLY A 323 7.82 -19.23 23.91
N GLU A 324 7.12 -18.38 23.15
CA GLU A 324 5.83 -17.80 23.55
C GLU A 324 4.73 -18.85 23.76
N ILE A 325 4.65 -19.85 22.88
CA ILE A 325 3.69 -20.96 23.00
C ILE A 325 3.96 -21.72 24.31
N ASN A 326 5.22 -22.08 24.56
CA ASN A 326 5.60 -22.78 25.79
C ASN A 326 5.38 -21.93 27.04
N ALA A 327 5.59 -20.60 26.95
CA ALA A 327 5.29 -19.66 28.02
C ALA A 327 3.82 -19.72 28.42
N LYS A 328 2.92 -19.77 27.43
CA LYS A 328 1.46 -19.81 27.65
C LYS A 328 0.98 -21.15 28.19
N GLN A 329 1.58 -22.26 27.73
CA GLN A 329 1.16 -23.60 28.15
C GLN A 329 1.74 -24.01 29.51
N ASN A 330 3.03 -23.75 29.74
CA ASN A 330 3.79 -24.33 30.84
C ASN A 330 4.34 -23.27 31.82
N GLY A 331 4.23 -21.99 31.48
CA GLY A 331 4.68 -20.87 32.30
C GLY A 331 5.94 -20.16 31.77
N PRO A 332 6.21 -18.94 32.25
CA PRO A 332 7.18 -18.01 31.67
C PRO A 332 8.61 -18.56 31.52
N TYR A 333 9.07 -19.37 32.48
CA TYR A 333 10.42 -19.93 32.47
C TYR A 333 10.68 -20.88 31.29
N PHE A 334 9.64 -21.52 30.76
CA PHE A 334 9.77 -22.41 29.61
C PHE A 334 10.04 -21.66 28.31
N ALA A 335 9.86 -20.33 28.27
CA ALA A 335 10.19 -19.50 27.10
C ALA A 335 11.70 -19.26 26.94
N ILE A 336 12.42 -19.20 28.07
CA ILE A 336 13.82 -18.75 28.17
C ILE A 336 14.75 -19.48 27.19
N PRO A 337 14.83 -20.82 27.15
CA PRO A 337 15.78 -21.51 26.26
C PRO A 337 15.52 -21.19 24.78
N TYR A 338 14.25 -21.03 24.39
CA TYR A 338 13.86 -20.73 23.02
C TYR A 338 14.15 -19.27 22.63
N LEU A 339 13.96 -18.33 23.56
CA LEU A 339 14.32 -16.93 23.34
C LEU A 339 15.85 -16.72 23.26
N GLN A 340 16.63 -17.47 24.05
CA GLN A 340 18.08 -17.49 23.94
C GLN A 340 18.54 -18.10 22.60
N GLU A 341 17.89 -19.17 22.15
CA GLU A 341 18.15 -19.74 20.83
C GLU A 341 17.83 -18.75 19.72
N ALA A 342 16.68 -18.08 19.78
CA ALA A 342 16.28 -17.06 18.82
C ALA A 342 17.32 -15.93 18.74
N LEU A 343 17.77 -15.42 19.90
CA LEU A 343 18.79 -14.37 19.98
C LEU A 343 20.14 -14.84 19.40
N ARG A 344 20.52 -16.11 19.64
CA ARG A 344 21.74 -16.69 19.06
C ARG A 344 21.68 -16.75 17.53
N ILE A 345 20.51 -17.02 16.97
CA ILE A 345 20.30 -17.09 15.51
C ILE A 345 20.25 -15.68 14.90
N SER A 346 19.53 -14.75 15.53
CA SER A 346 19.35 -13.38 15.02
C SER A 346 20.56 -12.48 15.24
N GLY A 347 21.41 -12.79 16.21
CA GLY A 347 22.43 -11.86 16.72
C GLY A 347 21.81 -10.82 17.65
N ASP A 348 22.20 -9.55 17.50
CA ASP A 348 21.66 -8.45 18.30
C ASP A 348 20.26 -8.04 17.83
N ASP A 349 19.23 -8.61 18.47
CA ASP A 349 17.83 -8.21 18.29
C ASP A 349 17.29 -7.59 19.60
N PRO A 350 17.11 -6.25 19.65
CA PRO A 350 16.61 -5.55 20.85
C PRO A 350 15.25 -6.06 21.34
N PHE A 351 14.37 -6.48 20.42
CA PHE A 351 13.06 -7.01 20.80
C PHE A 351 13.21 -8.33 21.55
N LEU A 352 14.07 -9.24 21.08
CA LEU A 352 14.32 -10.50 21.76
C LEU A 352 15.00 -10.31 23.11
N GLN A 353 15.92 -9.34 23.22
CA GLN A 353 16.53 -8.97 24.50
C GLN A 353 15.49 -8.46 25.50
N GLU A 354 14.60 -7.57 25.06
CA GLU A 354 13.49 -7.07 25.89
C GLU A 354 12.58 -8.21 26.32
N ARG A 355 12.12 -9.06 25.39
CA ARG A 355 11.26 -10.21 25.70
C ARG A 355 11.94 -11.15 26.69
N LEU A 356 13.19 -11.52 26.48
CA LEU A 356 13.96 -12.38 27.38
C LEU A 356 14.07 -11.77 28.78
N SER A 357 14.33 -10.46 28.88
CA SER A 357 14.38 -9.77 30.17
C SER A 357 13.03 -9.78 30.91
N ALA A 358 11.92 -9.79 30.18
CA ALA A 358 10.57 -9.83 30.75
C ALA A 358 10.24 -11.19 31.41
N PHE A 359 10.83 -12.27 30.92
CA PHE A 359 10.65 -13.63 31.42
C PHE A 359 11.66 -14.03 32.50
N MET A 360 12.77 -13.29 32.64
CA MET A 360 13.72 -13.53 33.73
C MET A 360 13.18 -13.01 35.08
N PRO A 361 13.45 -13.73 36.18
CA PRO A 361 13.07 -13.27 37.50
C PRO A 361 13.79 -11.95 37.80
N LYS A 362 13.01 -10.91 38.11
CA LYS A 362 13.59 -9.67 38.63
C LYS A 362 14.19 -10.00 39.99
N ASN A 363 15.51 -9.98 40.11
CA ASN A 363 16.18 -10.05 41.41
C ASN A 363 15.59 -8.96 42.30
N ARG A 364 14.82 -9.36 43.32
CA ARG A 364 14.31 -8.51 44.39
C ARG A 364 15.08 -8.81 45.66
#